data_AF-A0A8K0XAR8-F1
#
_entry.id   AF-A0A8K0XAR8-F1
#
_cell.length_a   1.000
_cell.length_b   1.000
_cell.length_c   1.000
_cell.angle_alpha   90.00
_cell.angle_beta   90.00
_cell.angle_gamma   90.00
#
_symmetry.space_group_name_H-M   'P 1'
#
loop_
_entity.id
_entity.type
_entity.pdbx_description
1 polymer ?
#
loop_
_entity_poly.entity_id
_entity_poly.type
_entity_poly.pdbx_seq_one_letter_code
_entity_poly.pdbx_strand_id
1 'polypeptide(L)'
;MTLSTSDNGAPAVFVGRMAVFPRVHRLCRLHCPDANTHITTENCHQHAPRQRSREDKYDSDDSFTPEEPIFNVNVEDLADLLDGVHPPEYYRCIAEDVNDGDLDAQDYSPGTEALLSAVEDHWKCFYKTNGFGDPDWRLESIKVSILKSFFTWRLDLKAGKGGRRIKGIKNSSSLGTTWKVFRLVYERAVAAKLDSKLNRQMHKVLRKLAEERGLSDKTRENRCMTIDDLKEQIETTVGTTKKSFYLGELRTLAVLFLLLLAPAGARPQAILRLRFRDMRVVLARDPEGGPHKLRV
;
A
#
# COMPACT_ATOMS: atom_id res chain seq x y z
N MET A 1 41.60 -37.23 -21.91
CA MET A 1 40.64 -38.25 -21.44
C MET A 1 40.13 -37.82 -20.07
N THR A 2 38.84 -37.46 -20.00
CA THR A 2 37.82 -37.85 -18.97
C THR A 2 38.30 -38.04 -17.52
N LEU A 3 37.74 -37.47 -16.44
CA LEU A 3 36.41 -36.94 -16.05
C LEU A 3 36.62 -35.86 -14.94
N SER A 4 35.91 -34.74 -14.88
CA SER A 4 34.54 -34.48 -14.38
C SER A 4 34.30 -34.77 -12.88
N THR A 5 33.92 -33.72 -12.14
CA THR A 5 32.68 -33.55 -11.33
C THR A 5 32.75 -32.18 -10.65
N SER A 6 31.96 -31.21 -11.13
CA SER A 6 30.64 -30.82 -10.60
C SER A 6 30.77 -29.87 -9.41
N ASP A 7 30.48 -28.59 -9.64
CA ASP A 7 29.58 -27.93 -8.70
C ASP A 7 28.65 -26.91 -9.37
N ASN A 8 27.37 -27.13 -9.16
CA ASN A 8 26.26 -26.37 -9.69
C ASN A 8 25.98 -25.19 -8.74
N GLY A 9 26.54 -24.03 -9.04
CA GLY A 9 26.16 -22.78 -8.38
C GLY A 9 24.81 -22.28 -8.88
N ALA A 10 23.73 -22.65 -8.20
CA ALA A 10 22.41 -22.09 -8.43
C ALA A 10 22.42 -20.56 -8.15
N PRO A 11 21.82 -19.71 -9.00
CA PRO A 11 21.70 -18.29 -8.69
C PRO A 11 20.69 -18.10 -7.55
N ALA A 12 21.12 -17.44 -6.48
CA ALA A 12 20.25 -17.02 -5.38
C ALA A 12 19.20 -16.03 -5.91
N VAL A 13 17.97 -16.51 -6.08
CA VAL A 13 16.82 -15.68 -6.45
C VAL A 13 16.31 -14.96 -5.19
N PHE A 14 16.73 -13.71 -4.99
CA PHE A 14 16.15 -12.84 -3.97
C PHE A 14 14.78 -12.32 -4.46
N VAL A 15 13.70 -12.87 -3.90
CA VAL A 15 12.32 -12.41 -4.17
C VAL A 15 11.97 -11.26 -3.22
N GLY A 16 12.46 -10.06 -3.53
CA GLY A 16 12.09 -8.81 -2.84
C GLY A 16 10.98 -8.06 -3.60
N ARG A 17 9.88 -7.71 -2.91
CA ARG A 17 8.85 -6.82 -3.48
C ARG A 17 9.34 -5.39 -3.52
N MET A 18 9.92 -4.97 -4.64
CA MET A 18 10.36 -3.59 -4.85
C MET A 18 9.41 -2.82 -5.77
N ALA A 19 8.97 -1.64 -5.34
CA ALA A 19 8.18 -0.75 -6.15
C ALA A 19 9.10 0.15 -6.99
N VAL A 20 8.90 0.15 -8.32
CA VAL A 20 9.52 1.15 -9.21
C VAL A 20 8.83 2.49 -9.03
N PHE A 21 9.61 3.50 -8.62
CA PHE A 21 9.21 4.90 -8.62
C PHE A 21 8.83 5.36 -10.03
N PRO A 22 7.73 6.12 -10.20
CA PRO A 22 7.56 6.93 -11.39
C PRO A 22 8.73 7.92 -11.48
N ARG A 23 9.22 8.18 -12.70
CA ARG A 23 10.14 9.28 -13.02
C ARG A 23 9.86 10.49 -12.12
N VAL A 24 10.88 10.92 -11.39
CA VAL A 24 10.88 12.16 -10.61
C VAL A 24 10.72 13.33 -11.58
N HIS A 25 9.48 13.61 -11.99
CA HIS A 25 9.09 14.81 -12.71
C HIS A 25 8.27 15.67 -11.75
N ARG A 26 8.97 16.21 -10.74
CA ARG A 26 8.50 17.38 -10.00
C ARG A 26 9.65 17.99 -9.20
N LEU A 27 10.57 18.59 -9.95
CA LEU A 27 11.36 19.77 -9.57
C LEU A 27 11.97 20.27 -10.89
N CYS A 28 11.99 21.59 -11.07
CA CYS A 28 12.33 22.33 -12.29
C CYS A 28 11.17 22.50 -13.29
N ARG A 29 10.44 23.61 -13.11
CA ARG A 29 9.64 24.28 -14.13
C ARG A 29 10.47 25.48 -14.61
N LEU A 30 11.13 25.37 -15.77
CA LEU A 30 11.58 26.51 -16.60
C LEU A 30 11.58 26.06 -18.08
N HIS A 31 11.03 26.93 -18.96
CA HIS A 31 11.03 26.92 -20.44
C HIS A 31 12.43 26.62 -21.03
N CYS A 32 12.69 26.13 -22.25
CA CYS A 32 12.05 25.95 -23.59
C CYS A 32 13.02 25.05 -24.43
N PRO A 33 12.92 24.90 -25.78
CA PRO A 33 11.91 24.25 -26.62
C PRO A 33 12.45 22.99 -27.39
N ASP A 34 11.51 22.24 -27.98
CA ASP A 34 11.58 21.28 -29.09
C ASP A 34 12.85 20.43 -29.35
N ALA A 35 12.70 19.11 -29.16
CA ALA A 35 13.43 18.12 -29.95
C ALA A 35 12.57 16.85 -30.13
N ASN A 36 12.01 16.74 -31.34
CA ASN A 36 11.29 15.60 -31.86
C ASN A 36 12.26 14.43 -32.03
N THR A 37 12.07 13.30 -31.34
CA THR A 37 12.76 12.05 -31.68
C THR A 37 11.86 10.84 -31.41
N HIS A 38 11.43 10.23 -32.52
CA HIS A 38 10.91 8.88 -32.60
C HIS A 38 11.94 7.89 -32.04
N ILE A 39 11.55 7.06 -31.08
CA ILE A 39 12.27 5.81 -30.78
C ILE A 39 11.24 4.68 -30.84
N THR A 40 11.45 3.84 -31.85
CA THR A 40 10.81 2.56 -32.11
C THR A 40 11.12 1.59 -30.98
N THR A 41 10.08 0.96 -30.44
CA THR A 41 10.22 -0.18 -29.52
C THR A 41 9.98 -1.46 -30.31
N GLU A 42 11.04 -2.19 -30.62
CA GLU A 42 10.97 -3.58 -31.07
C GLU A 42 11.64 -4.50 -30.04
N ASN A 43 10.99 -5.65 -29.85
CA ASN A 43 11.47 -6.91 -29.29
C ASN A 43 11.96 -6.95 -27.83
N CYS A 44 11.06 -7.44 -26.96
CA CYS A 44 11.49 -8.24 -25.82
C CYS A 44 10.69 -9.54 -25.77
N HIS A 45 11.42 -10.64 -25.65
CA HIS A 45 10.99 -12.01 -25.88
C HIS A 45 9.85 -12.47 -24.97
N GLN A 46 8.94 -13.24 -25.58
CA GLN A 46 7.83 -13.93 -24.95
C GLN A 46 8.35 -15.03 -24.02
N HIS A 47 8.18 -14.87 -22.72
CA HIS A 47 8.09 -15.99 -21.79
C HIS A 47 6.65 -16.13 -21.31
N ALA A 48 6.04 -17.26 -21.65
CA ALA A 48 4.67 -17.60 -21.27
C ALA A 48 4.54 -17.74 -19.74
N PRO A 49 3.59 -17.05 -19.08
CA PRO A 49 3.35 -17.26 -17.66
C PRO A 49 2.55 -18.54 -17.45
N ARG A 50 3.12 -19.46 -16.65
CA ARG A 50 2.41 -20.62 -16.06
C ARG A 50 1.14 -20.14 -15.36
N GLN A 51 -0.02 -20.49 -15.90
CA GLN A 51 -1.29 -20.34 -15.21
C GLN A 51 -1.30 -21.27 -14.00
N ARG A 52 -1.16 -20.70 -12.80
CA ARG A 52 -1.59 -21.37 -11.57
C ARG A 52 -2.98 -20.83 -11.26
N SER A 53 -3.99 -21.58 -11.68
CA SER A 53 -5.35 -21.45 -11.19
C SER A 53 -5.32 -21.48 -9.67
N ARG A 54 -5.67 -20.36 -9.04
CA ARG A 54 -5.91 -20.29 -7.60
C ARG A 54 -7.39 -20.04 -7.43
N GLU A 55 -8.10 -21.09 -7.10
CA GLU A 55 -9.45 -21.02 -6.57
C GLU A 55 -9.37 -20.26 -5.24
N ASP A 56 -9.82 -19.01 -5.24
CA ASP A 56 -9.94 -18.24 -4.00
C ASP A 56 -11.20 -18.70 -3.27
N LYS A 57 -11.01 -19.77 -2.46
CA LYS A 57 -11.91 -20.15 -1.37
C LYS A 57 -11.79 -19.08 -0.28
N TYR A 58 -12.63 -18.05 -0.34
CA TYR A 58 -12.90 -17.19 0.82
C TYR A 58 -14.17 -17.69 1.49
N ASP A 59 -13.94 -18.59 2.43
CA ASP A 59 -14.88 -18.96 3.48
C ASP A 59 -14.44 -18.19 4.74
N SER A 60 -15.30 -17.30 5.23
CA SER A 60 -15.24 -16.74 6.58
C SER A 60 -16.59 -16.05 6.84
N ASP A 61 -17.62 -16.88 6.98
CA ASP A 61 -18.69 -16.59 7.92
C ASP A 61 -18.11 -16.80 9.31
N ASP A 62 -17.78 -15.72 10.02
CA ASP A 62 -17.65 -15.77 11.47
C ASP A 62 -19.05 -15.54 12.05
N SER A 63 -19.89 -16.56 11.90
CA SER A 63 -21.12 -16.67 12.66
C SER A 63 -20.76 -17.25 14.01
N PHE A 64 -20.61 -16.37 15.01
CA PHE A 64 -20.53 -16.77 16.40
C PHE A 64 -21.84 -17.48 16.80
N THR A 65 -21.84 -18.80 16.76
CA THR A 65 -22.81 -19.63 17.49
C THR A 65 -22.31 -19.74 18.93
N PRO A 66 -22.99 -19.15 19.92
CA PRO A 66 -22.73 -19.50 21.30
C PRO A 66 -23.27 -20.91 21.51
N GLU A 67 -22.44 -21.83 22.00
CA GLU A 67 -22.77 -22.94 22.92
C GLU A 67 -21.64 -23.98 22.86
N GLU A 68 -20.60 -23.80 23.68
CA GLU A 68 -20.05 -24.83 24.56
C GLU A 68 -19.42 -24.13 25.79
N PRO A 69 -19.65 -24.60 27.03
CA PRO A 69 -19.10 -23.98 28.22
C PRO A 69 -17.58 -24.17 28.26
N ILE A 70 -16.87 -23.06 28.00
CA ILE A 70 -15.42 -22.92 28.04
C ILE A 70 -14.95 -23.16 29.49
N PHE A 71 -14.30 -24.31 29.71
CA PHE A 71 -13.45 -24.69 30.85
C PHE A 71 -13.99 -24.40 32.27
N ASN A 72 -14.27 -25.48 33.00
CA ASN A 72 -14.31 -25.43 34.46
C ASN A 72 -12.87 -25.23 34.96
N VAL A 73 -12.39 -23.98 34.95
CA VAL A 73 -11.03 -23.62 35.39
C VAL A 73 -10.95 -23.90 36.89
N ASN A 74 -10.14 -24.88 37.27
CA ASN A 74 -9.89 -25.16 38.67
C ASN A 74 -9.16 -23.96 39.29
N VAL A 75 -9.65 -23.47 40.43
CA VAL A 75 -9.13 -22.26 41.09
C VAL A 75 -7.66 -22.46 41.52
N GLU A 76 -7.26 -23.71 41.77
CA GLU A 76 -5.87 -24.07 42.05
C GLU A 76 -4.92 -23.86 40.86
N ASP A 77 -5.36 -24.05 39.62
CA ASP A 77 -4.53 -23.84 38.41
C ASP A 77 -4.37 -22.34 38.06
N LEU A 78 -5.20 -21.48 38.63
CA LEU A 78 -5.11 -20.03 38.44
C LEU A 78 -3.95 -19.41 39.22
N ALA A 79 -3.57 -20.03 40.35
CA ALA A 79 -2.46 -19.56 41.19
C ALA A 79 -1.12 -19.64 40.45
N ASP A 80 -0.89 -20.73 39.72
CA ASP A 80 0.34 -20.92 38.91
C ASP A 80 0.39 -19.97 37.70
N LEU A 81 -0.77 -19.50 37.21
CA LEU A 81 -0.86 -18.57 36.08
C LEU A 81 -0.62 -17.10 36.49
N LEU A 82 -0.77 -16.79 37.78
CA LEU A 82 -0.63 -15.44 38.35
C LEU A 82 0.80 -15.13 38.80
N ASP A 83 1.71 -16.10 38.71
CA ASP A 83 3.12 -15.90 39.04
C ASP A 83 3.77 -14.92 38.04
N GLY A 84 4.09 -13.72 38.51
CA GLY A 84 4.62 -12.61 37.70
C GLY A 84 3.58 -11.58 37.23
N VAL A 85 2.32 -11.71 37.64
CA VAL A 85 1.27 -10.72 37.36
C VAL A 85 1.40 -9.53 38.34
N HIS A 86 1.20 -8.32 37.83
CA HIS A 86 1.36 -7.11 38.65
C HIS A 86 0.27 -7.02 39.75
N PRO A 87 0.54 -6.31 40.87
CA PRO A 87 -0.46 -6.10 41.91
C PRO A 87 -1.72 -5.39 41.36
N PRO A 88 -2.92 -5.61 41.94
CA PRO A 88 -4.16 -4.97 41.47
C PRO A 88 -4.11 -3.43 41.41
N GLU A 89 -3.23 -2.79 42.17
CA GLU A 89 -3.00 -1.35 42.14
C GLU A 89 -2.37 -0.89 40.81
N TYR A 90 -1.48 -1.70 40.21
CA TYR A 90 -0.87 -1.40 38.91
C TYR A 90 -1.94 -1.30 37.81
N TYR A 91 -2.90 -2.23 37.78
CA TYR A 91 -3.99 -2.20 36.81
C TYR A 91 -5.01 -1.09 37.10
N ARG A 92 -5.21 -0.72 38.37
CA ARG A 92 -6.03 0.44 38.74
C ARG A 92 -5.39 1.75 38.29
N CYS A 93 -4.09 1.92 38.47
CA CYS A 93 -3.37 3.08 37.93
C CYS A 93 -3.48 3.16 36.41
N ILE A 94 -3.33 2.04 35.69
CA ILE A 94 -3.55 2.02 34.23
C ILE A 94 -4.97 2.47 33.88
N ALA A 95 -5.99 2.00 34.61
CA ALA A 95 -7.38 2.38 34.36
C ALA A 95 -7.66 3.86 34.68
N GLU A 96 -6.98 4.43 35.68
CA GLU A 96 -7.11 5.84 36.08
C GLU A 96 -6.30 6.79 35.18
N ASP A 97 -5.17 6.32 34.64
CA ASP A 97 -4.28 7.09 33.75
C ASP A 97 -4.80 7.14 32.30
N VAL A 98 -5.71 6.25 31.91
CA VAL A 98 -6.32 6.28 30.57
C VAL A 98 -7.31 7.44 30.49
N ASN A 99 -6.86 8.53 29.89
CA ASN A 99 -7.72 9.61 29.46
C ASN A 99 -8.36 9.22 28.11
N ASP A 100 -9.66 8.88 28.12
CA ASP A 100 -10.41 8.53 26.91
C ASP A 100 -10.29 9.63 25.83
N GLY A 101 -10.19 10.89 26.23
CA GLY A 101 -10.03 12.02 25.30
C GLY A 101 -8.69 12.04 24.53
N ASP A 102 -7.64 11.39 25.03
CA ASP A 102 -6.37 11.24 24.30
C ASP A 102 -6.45 10.14 23.23
N LEU A 103 -7.37 9.19 23.39
CA LEU A 103 -7.63 8.13 22.41
C LEU A 103 -8.44 8.64 21.21
N ASP A 104 -9.23 9.70 21.40
CA ASP A 104 -10.06 10.34 20.36
C ASP A 104 -9.29 11.37 19.49
N ALA A 105 -8.00 11.62 19.77
CA ALA A 105 -7.27 12.76 19.22
C ALA A 105 -6.93 12.66 17.71
N GLN A 106 -6.95 11.45 17.11
CA GLN A 106 -6.79 11.29 15.65
C GLN A 106 -7.16 9.89 15.15
N ASP A 107 -8.37 9.74 14.61
CA ASP A 107 -8.85 8.48 14.02
C ASP A 107 -8.00 8.03 12.81
N TYR A 108 -7.38 8.97 12.09
CA TYR A 108 -6.75 8.71 10.80
C TYR A 108 -5.44 9.48 10.57
N SER A 109 -4.51 8.83 9.87
CA SER A 109 -3.29 9.49 9.38
C SER A 109 -3.64 10.65 8.42
N PRO A 110 -2.79 11.68 8.28
CA PRO A 110 -3.06 12.83 7.41
C PRO A 110 -3.33 12.45 5.94
N GLY A 111 -2.69 11.39 5.45
CA GLY A 111 -2.91 10.90 4.09
C GLY A 111 -4.27 10.21 3.91
N THR A 112 -4.73 9.50 4.95
CA THR A 112 -6.07 8.90 4.97
C THR A 112 -7.13 9.98 5.08
N GLU A 113 -6.93 10.99 5.93
CA GLU A 113 -7.84 12.11 6.10
C GLU A 113 -8.06 12.87 4.78
N ALA A 114 -6.98 13.18 4.06
CA ALA A 114 -7.09 13.81 2.74
C ALA A 114 -7.87 12.96 1.71
N LEU A 115 -7.80 11.62 1.82
CA LEU A 115 -8.54 10.71 0.96
C LEU A 115 -10.03 10.66 1.32
N LEU A 116 -10.35 10.70 2.62
CA LEU A 116 -11.72 10.79 3.13
C LEU A 116 -12.37 12.09 2.69
N SER A 117 -11.74 13.25 2.95
CA SER A 117 -12.25 14.56 2.55
C SER A 117 -12.46 14.65 1.03
N ALA A 118 -11.57 14.05 0.23
CA ALA A 118 -11.75 14.03 -1.22
C ALA A 118 -12.97 13.21 -1.66
N VAL A 119 -13.28 12.08 -1.01
CA VAL A 119 -14.48 11.29 -1.34
C VAL A 119 -15.74 11.99 -0.86
N GLU A 120 -15.70 12.63 0.30
CA GLU A 120 -16.77 13.46 0.82
C GLU A 120 -17.09 14.64 -0.13
N ASP A 121 -16.07 15.35 -0.61
CA ASP A 121 -16.22 16.41 -1.62
C ASP A 121 -16.90 15.89 -2.89
N HIS A 122 -16.52 14.69 -3.36
CA HIS A 122 -17.17 14.08 -4.52
C HIS A 122 -18.64 13.74 -4.24
N TRP A 123 -18.97 13.24 -3.04
CA TRP A 123 -20.34 12.95 -2.64
C TRP A 123 -21.19 14.22 -2.61
N LYS A 124 -20.69 15.28 -1.95
CA LYS A 124 -21.35 16.58 -1.88
C LYS A 124 -21.55 17.18 -3.28
N CYS A 125 -20.55 17.05 -4.16
CA CYS A 125 -20.63 17.49 -5.54
C CYS A 125 -21.67 16.71 -6.36
N PHE A 126 -21.74 15.39 -6.19
CA PHE A 126 -22.75 14.54 -6.82
C PHE A 126 -24.17 14.97 -6.45
N TYR A 127 -24.42 15.24 -5.17
CA TYR A 127 -25.73 15.71 -4.70
C TYR A 127 -26.11 17.07 -5.26
N LYS A 128 -25.19 18.03 -5.22
CA LYS A 128 -25.38 19.37 -5.76
C LYS A 128 -25.64 19.36 -7.28
N THR A 129 -24.85 18.58 -8.02
CA THR A 129 -24.92 18.55 -9.49
C THR A 129 -26.20 17.89 -10.00
N ASN A 130 -26.71 16.87 -9.29
CA ASN A 130 -27.89 16.11 -9.70
C ASN A 130 -29.18 16.58 -9.00
N GLY A 131 -29.16 17.70 -8.28
CA GLY A 131 -30.35 18.30 -7.68
C GLY A 131 -30.97 17.49 -6.53
N PHE A 132 -30.17 16.67 -5.82
CA PHE A 132 -30.67 15.82 -4.73
C PHE A 132 -30.80 16.55 -3.37
N GLY A 133 -30.45 17.84 -3.30
CA GLY A 133 -30.51 18.63 -2.08
C GLY A 133 -29.27 18.44 -1.19
N ASP A 134 -29.46 18.56 0.13
CA ASP A 134 -28.37 18.46 1.11
C ASP A 134 -27.85 17.00 1.22
N PRO A 135 -26.53 16.76 1.13
CA PRO A 135 -25.94 15.42 1.16
C PRO A 135 -25.90 14.75 2.54
N ASP A 136 -25.84 15.49 3.64
CA ASP A 136 -25.42 14.93 4.95
C ASP A 136 -26.54 14.11 5.61
N TRP A 137 -27.78 14.62 5.64
CA TRP A 137 -28.96 13.91 6.16
C TRP A 137 -29.37 12.66 5.35
N ARG A 138 -28.83 12.48 4.13
CA ARG A 138 -29.19 11.36 3.24
C ARG A 138 -28.30 10.15 3.40
N LEU A 139 -27.17 10.26 4.10
CA LEU A 139 -26.31 9.12 4.37
C LEU A 139 -27.03 8.11 5.28
N GLU A 140 -27.74 8.54 6.31
CA GLU A 140 -28.49 7.66 7.22
C GLU A 140 -29.48 6.72 6.49
N SER A 141 -30.17 7.23 5.46
CA SER A 141 -31.18 6.50 4.69
C SER A 141 -30.71 6.13 3.28
N ILE A 142 -29.43 5.80 3.11
CA ILE A 142 -28.83 5.59 1.79
C ILE A 142 -29.36 4.32 1.10
N LYS A 143 -29.73 4.44 -0.17
CA LYS A 143 -30.22 3.33 -1.01
C LYS A 143 -29.15 2.87 -1.99
N VAL A 144 -29.16 1.57 -2.34
CA VAL A 144 -28.28 0.97 -3.37
C VAL A 144 -28.37 1.74 -4.69
N SER A 145 -29.57 2.19 -5.08
CA SER A 145 -29.78 2.91 -6.34
C SER A 145 -29.00 4.23 -6.39
N ILE A 146 -29.01 5.00 -5.30
CA ILE A 146 -28.25 6.25 -5.19
C ILE A 146 -26.75 5.98 -5.22
N LEU A 147 -26.29 4.95 -4.51
CA LEU A 147 -24.89 4.54 -4.55
C LEU A 147 -24.46 4.12 -5.95
N LYS A 148 -25.26 3.32 -6.65
CA LYS A 148 -25.01 2.96 -8.06
C LYS A 148 -24.85 4.23 -8.90
N SER A 149 -25.80 5.16 -8.81
CA SER A 149 -25.74 6.43 -9.54
C SER A 149 -24.50 7.26 -9.20
N PHE A 150 -24.12 7.33 -7.92
CA PHE A 150 -22.91 8.02 -7.49
C PHE A 150 -21.64 7.40 -8.11
N PHE A 151 -21.50 6.08 -8.06
CA PHE A 151 -20.33 5.41 -8.64
C PHE A 151 -20.30 5.48 -10.16
N THR A 152 -21.46 5.44 -10.83
CA THR A 152 -21.57 5.71 -12.27
C THR A 152 -21.11 7.13 -12.59
N TRP A 153 -21.67 8.14 -11.91
CA TRP A 153 -21.28 9.55 -12.07
C TRP A 153 -19.79 9.76 -11.83
N ARG A 154 -19.23 9.14 -10.79
CA ARG A 154 -17.81 9.24 -10.46
C ARG A 154 -16.90 8.63 -11.53
N LEU A 155 -17.33 7.56 -12.20
CA LEU A 155 -16.60 6.98 -13.33
C LEU A 155 -16.63 7.89 -14.56
N ASP A 156 -17.67 8.69 -14.71
CA ASP A 156 -17.84 9.62 -15.84
C ASP A 156 -17.11 10.96 -15.64
N LEU A 157 -16.57 11.23 -14.44
CA LEU A 157 -15.81 12.45 -14.15
C LEU A 157 -14.53 12.56 -14.99
N LYS A 158 -14.46 13.61 -15.80
CA LYS A 158 -13.29 13.96 -16.63
C LYS A 158 -12.52 15.16 -16.10
N ALA A 159 -13.13 15.99 -15.26
CA ALA A 159 -12.54 17.20 -14.68
C ALA A 159 -12.77 17.24 -13.17
N GLY A 160 -11.76 17.72 -12.44
CA GLY A 160 -11.77 17.89 -11.00
C GLY A 160 -11.76 19.35 -10.60
N LYS A 161 -11.51 19.60 -9.31
CA LYS A 161 -11.44 20.94 -8.73
C LYS A 161 -10.48 21.83 -9.53
N GLY A 162 -10.93 23.03 -9.90
CA GLY A 162 -10.16 23.99 -10.69
C GLY A 162 -9.93 23.61 -12.16
N GLY A 163 -10.82 22.79 -12.76
CA GLY A 163 -10.73 22.41 -14.18
C GLY A 163 -9.61 21.40 -14.50
N ARG A 164 -8.91 20.89 -13.48
CA ARG A 164 -7.84 19.91 -13.68
C ARG A 164 -8.42 18.60 -14.22
N ARG A 165 -7.90 18.13 -15.35
CA ARG A 165 -8.33 16.83 -15.92
C ARG A 165 -8.04 15.68 -14.94
N ILE A 166 -9.08 14.92 -14.61
CA ILE A 166 -8.94 13.71 -13.79
C ILE A 166 -8.60 12.55 -14.73
N LYS A 167 -7.61 11.75 -14.32
CA LYS A 167 -7.35 10.47 -14.96
C LYS A 167 -8.43 9.51 -14.47
N GLY A 168 -9.40 9.20 -15.34
CA GLY A 168 -10.50 8.28 -15.02
C GLY A 168 -10.01 6.94 -14.47
N ILE A 169 -10.89 6.27 -13.74
CA ILE A 169 -10.60 4.97 -13.14
C ILE A 169 -10.53 3.93 -14.25
N LYS A 170 -9.41 3.20 -14.31
CA LYS A 170 -9.18 2.16 -15.34
C LYS A 170 -9.19 0.74 -14.79
N ASN A 171 -9.14 0.59 -13.47
CA ASN A 171 -8.98 -0.70 -12.80
C ASN A 171 -10.10 -0.91 -11.78
N SER A 172 -10.61 -2.14 -11.72
CA SER A 172 -11.62 -2.54 -10.73
C SER A 172 -11.13 -2.38 -9.29
N SER A 173 -9.84 -2.64 -9.04
CA SER A 173 -9.22 -2.47 -7.73
C SER A 173 -9.25 -1.03 -7.21
N SER A 174 -9.10 -0.05 -8.10
CA SER A 174 -9.23 1.38 -7.76
C SER A 174 -10.67 1.78 -7.45
N LEU A 175 -11.64 1.18 -8.15
CA LEU A 175 -13.05 1.33 -7.86
C LEU A 175 -13.39 0.73 -6.48
N GLY A 176 -12.91 -0.48 -6.19
CA GLY A 176 -13.06 -1.12 -4.88
C GLY A 176 -12.38 -0.35 -3.74
N THR A 177 -11.22 0.28 -4.01
CA THR A 177 -10.56 1.15 -3.03
C THR A 177 -11.43 2.37 -2.72
N THR A 178 -12.05 2.97 -3.74
CA THR A 178 -12.98 4.09 -3.52
C THR A 178 -14.15 3.66 -2.65
N TRP A 179 -14.71 2.47 -2.88
CA TRP A 179 -15.79 1.94 -2.05
C TRP A 179 -15.38 1.79 -0.57
N LYS A 180 -14.17 1.28 -0.32
CA LYS A 180 -13.65 1.19 1.05
C LYS A 180 -13.56 2.56 1.73
N VAL A 181 -13.04 3.56 1.02
CA VAL A 181 -12.95 4.94 1.54
C VAL A 181 -14.34 5.52 1.78
N PHE A 182 -15.28 5.31 0.86
CA PHE A 182 -16.66 5.78 1.02
C PHE A 182 -17.31 5.20 2.28
N ARG A 183 -17.08 3.92 2.58
CA ARG A 183 -17.58 3.30 3.82
C ARG A 183 -17.03 3.97 5.07
N LEU A 184 -15.76 4.38 5.07
CA LEU A 184 -15.16 5.11 6.19
C LEU A 184 -15.77 6.52 6.33
N VAL A 185 -16.03 7.20 5.20
CA VAL A 185 -16.75 8.49 5.20
C VAL A 185 -18.17 8.33 5.77
N TYR A 186 -18.87 7.26 5.38
CA TYR A 186 -20.19 6.93 5.91
C TYR A 186 -20.14 6.70 7.43
N GLU A 187 -19.22 5.86 7.90
CA GLU A 187 -19.09 5.52 9.32
C GLU A 187 -18.74 6.75 10.16
N ARG A 188 -17.89 7.64 9.65
CA ARG A 188 -17.57 8.92 10.29
C ARG A 188 -18.79 9.86 10.36
N ALA A 189 -19.61 9.91 9.32
CA ALA A 189 -20.75 10.83 9.26
C ALA A 189 -21.97 10.35 10.08
N VAL A 190 -22.21 9.04 10.10
CA VAL A 190 -23.39 8.42 10.74
C VAL A 190 -23.06 7.85 12.13
N ALA A 191 -21.78 7.78 12.49
CA ALA A 191 -21.27 7.10 13.69
C ALA A 191 -21.69 5.61 13.77
N ALA A 192 -22.06 5.01 12.65
CA ALA A 192 -22.48 3.61 12.55
C ALA A 192 -21.93 2.95 11.28
N LYS A 193 -21.69 1.63 11.37
CA LYS A 193 -21.25 0.84 10.22
C LYS A 193 -22.37 0.70 9.20
N LEU A 194 -21.99 0.72 7.92
CA LEU A 194 -22.91 0.48 6.83
C LEU A 194 -23.54 -0.92 6.93
N ASP A 195 -24.84 -1.00 6.69
CA ASP A 195 -25.58 -2.27 6.68
C ASP A 195 -24.89 -3.35 5.81
N SER A 196 -24.82 -4.57 6.35
CA SER A 196 -24.12 -5.69 5.73
C SER A 196 -24.77 -6.13 4.41
N LYS A 197 -26.11 -6.07 4.34
CA LYS A 197 -26.87 -6.41 3.12
C LYS A 197 -26.62 -5.37 2.03
N LEU A 198 -26.66 -4.08 2.37
CA LEU A 198 -26.27 -3.00 1.46
C LEU A 198 -24.82 -3.16 0.97
N ASN A 199 -23.88 -3.50 1.85
CA ASN A 199 -22.49 -3.74 1.48
C ASN A 199 -22.34 -4.90 0.47
N ARG A 200 -23.02 -6.04 0.70
CA ARG A 200 -23.03 -7.17 -0.24
C ARG A 200 -23.65 -6.79 -1.59
N GLN A 201 -24.75 -6.02 -1.58
CA GLN A 201 -25.37 -5.50 -2.80
C GLN A 201 -24.42 -4.59 -3.59
N MET A 202 -23.68 -3.72 -2.89
CA MET A 202 -22.73 -2.83 -3.52
C MET A 202 -21.56 -3.56 -4.16
N HIS A 203 -21.03 -4.63 -3.56
CA HIS A 203 -20.02 -5.45 -4.24
C HIS A 203 -20.52 -6.02 -5.57
N LYS A 204 -21.80 -6.42 -5.67
CA LYS A 204 -22.42 -6.85 -6.95
C LYS A 204 -22.54 -5.68 -7.93
N VAL A 205 -22.93 -4.49 -7.46
CA VAL A 205 -23.00 -3.28 -8.29
C VAL A 205 -21.64 -2.90 -8.85
N LEU A 206 -20.59 -2.89 -8.02
CA LEU A 206 -19.24 -2.52 -8.44
C LEU A 206 -18.68 -3.50 -9.48
N ARG A 207 -18.98 -4.80 -9.34
CA ARG A 207 -18.61 -5.81 -10.36
C ARG A 207 -19.29 -5.53 -11.70
N LYS A 208 -20.61 -5.29 -11.70
CA LYS A 208 -21.35 -4.92 -12.91
C LYS A 208 -20.82 -3.63 -13.53
N LEU A 209 -20.55 -2.60 -12.73
CA LEU A 209 -19.96 -1.35 -13.23
C LEU A 209 -18.57 -1.55 -13.82
N ALA A 210 -17.76 -2.45 -13.25
CA ALA A 210 -16.45 -2.79 -13.79
C ALA A 210 -16.58 -3.45 -15.17
N GLU A 211 -17.51 -4.39 -15.33
CA GLU A 211 -17.82 -5.05 -16.60
C GLU A 211 -18.37 -4.05 -17.64
N GLU A 212 -19.39 -3.25 -17.28
CA GLU A 212 -20.02 -2.24 -18.14
C GLU A 212 -19.04 -1.17 -18.65
N ARG A 213 -18.03 -0.82 -17.85
CA ARG A 213 -17.01 0.19 -18.19
C ARG A 213 -15.69 -0.41 -18.69
N GLY A 214 -15.61 -1.74 -18.84
CA GLY A 214 -14.39 -2.42 -19.31
C GLY A 214 -13.17 -2.17 -18.42
N LEU A 215 -13.36 -2.11 -17.11
CA LEU A 215 -12.26 -1.90 -16.16
C LEU A 215 -11.34 -3.13 -16.15
N SER A 216 -10.04 -2.89 -16.08
CA SER A 216 -9.05 -3.96 -16.01
C SER A 216 -8.99 -4.58 -14.62
N ASP A 217 -9.06 -5.91 -14.56
CA ASP A 217 -8.76 -6.72 -13.37
C ASP A 217 -7.27 -7.09 -13.27
N LYS A 218 -6.46 -6.72 -14.27
CA LYS A 218 -5.04 -7.03 -14.26
C LYS A 218 -4.37 -6.31 -13.10
N THR A 219 -3.80 -7.10 -12.20
CA THR A 219 -2.88 -6.58 -11.20
C THR A 219 -1.70 -5.97 -11.94
N ARG A 220 -1.28 -4.77 -11.53
CA ARG A 220 -0.08 -4.16 -12.07
C ARG A 220 1.09 -5.09 -11.78
N GLU A 221 1.73 -5.56 -12.84
CA GLU A 221 2.97 -6.33 -12.70
C GLU A 221 3.97 -5.51 -11.89
N ASN A 222 4.52 -6.16 -10.86
CA ASN A 222 5.57 -5.53 -10.11
C ASN A 222 6.80 -5.48 -11.01
N ARG A 223 7.23 -4.26 -11.38
CA ARG A 223 8.49 -4.09 -12.09
C ARG A 223 9.58 -4.32 -11.05
N CYS A 224 10.14 -5.52 -11.02
CA CYS A 224 11.31 -5.81 -10.20
C CYS A 224 12.53 -5.18 -10.87
N MET A 225 13.47 -4.70 -10.05
CA MET A 225 14.80 -4.28 -10.53
C MET A 225 15.74 -5.45 -10.24
N THR A 226 16.43 -5.94 -11.26
CA THR A 226 17.48 -6.96 -11.07
C THR A 226 18.75 -6.32 -10.49
N ILE A 227 19.70 -7.16 -10.06
CA ILE A 227 21.02 -6.68 -9.59
C ILE A 227 21.75 -5.96 -10.73
N ASP A 228 21.63 -6.45 -11.95
CA ASP A 228 22.24 -5.82 -13.13
C ASP A 228 21.59 -4.48 -13.45
N ASP A 229 20.25 -4.39 -13.38
CA ASP A 229 19.53 -3.12 -13.54
C ASP A 229 19.94 -2.09 -12.45
N LEU A 230 20.14 -2.57 -11.21
CA LEU A 230 20.61 -1.72 -10.11
C LEU A 230 22.02 -1.21 -10.38
N LYS A 231 22.91 -2.08 -10.85
CA LYS A 231 24.28 -1.71 -11.24
C LYS A 231 24.27 -0.65 -12.35
N GLU A 232 23.52 -0.88 -13.43
CA GLU A 232 23.39 0.07 -14.53
C GLU A 232 22.81 1.42 -14.05
N GLN A 233 21.81 1.38 -13.16
CA GLN A 233 21.21 2.57 -12.59
C GLN A 233 22.21 3.36 -11.72
N ILE A 234 23.09 2.69 -10.97
CA ILE A 234 24.14 3.33 -10.16
C ILE A 234 25.21 3.93 -11.08
N GLU A 235 25.73 3.17 -12.04
CA GLU A 235 26.72 3.63 -13.03
C GLU A 235 26.19 4.85 -13.79
N THR A 236 24.93 4.81 -14.21
CA THR A 236 24.26 5.94 -14.85
C THR A 236 24.14 7.14 -13.91
N THR A 237 23.80 6.93 -12.63
CA THR A 237 23.62 8.03 -11.67
C THR A 237 24.93 8.75 -11.36
N VAL A 238 26.04 8.00 -11.27
CA VAL A 238 27.38 8.55 -11.01
C VAL A 238 27.98 9.16 -12.28
N GLY A 239 27.84 8.48 -13.42
CA GLY A 239 28.48 8.85 -14.69
C GLY A 239 27.72 9.86 -15.53
N THR A 240 26.43 10.10 -15.27
CA THR A 240 25.65 11.02 -16.10
C THR A 240 26.00 12.49 -15.85
N THR A 241 26.37 13.18 -16.92
CA THR A 241 26.45 14.65 -16.99
C THR A 241 25.12 15.28 -17.43
N LYS A 242 24.19 14.48 -17.96
CA LYS A 242 22.88 14.92 -18.48
C LYS A 242 21.87 15.24 -17.39
N LYS A 243 21.94 14.54 -16.25
CA LYS A 243 21.20 14.91 -15.04
C LYS A 243 22.17 15.59 -14.08
N SER A 244 22.12 16.91 -14.05
CA SER A 244 22.87 17.70 -13.08
C SER A 244 22.20 17.57 -11.71
N PHE A 245 22.93 17.03 -10.75
CA PHE A 245 22.67 17.31 -9.36
C PHE A 245 23.31 18.66 -9.05
N TYR A 246 22.61 19.52 -8.31
CA TYR A 246 23.14 20.83 -7.92
C TYR A 246 24.45 20.73 -7.12
N LEU A 247 24.63 19.64 -6.38
CA LEU A 247 25.83 19.33 -5.61
C LEU A 247 26.26 17.89 -5.90
N GLY A 248 27.58 17.66 -5.94
CA GLY A 248 28.15 16.33 -6.14
C GLY A 248 27.72 15.34 -5.05
N GLU A 249 27.58 15.80 -3.81
CA GLU A 249 27.15 14.99 -2.66
C GLU A 249 25.76 14.37 -2.83
N LEU A 250 24.85 15.05 -3.55
CA LEU A 250 23.53 14.52 -3.84
C LEU A 250 23.58 13.25 -4.72
N ARG A 251 24.62 13.09 -5.54
CA ARG A 251 24.85 11.83 -6.28
C ARG A 251 25.18 10.70 -5.32
N THR A 252 26.12 10.94 -4.40
CA THR A 252 26.53 9.96 -3.39
C THR A 252 25.35 9.54 -2.50
N LEU A 253 24.54 10.51 -2.05
CA LEU A 253 23.33 10.24 -1.27
C LEU A 253 22.27 9.47 -2.07
N ALA A 254 22.09 9.78 -3.36
CA ALA A 254 21.16 9.04 -4.21
C ALA A 254 21.60 7.58 -4.41
N VAL A 255 22.90 7.33 -4.61
CA VAL A 255 23.44 5.96 -4.71
C VAL A 255 23.27 5.22 -3.38
N LEU A 256 23.61 5.84 -2.26
CA LEU A 256 23.40 5.25 -0.94
C LEU A 256 21.93 4.90 -0.71
N PHE A 257 21.01 5.79 -1.07
CA PHE A 257 19.58 5.55 -0.96
C PHE A 257 19.13 4.32 -1.77
N LEU A 258 19.59 4.17 -3.01
CA LEU A 258 19.28 3.00 -3.85
C LEU A 258 19.87 1.72 -3.26
N LEU A 259 21.11 1.76 -2.77
CA LEU A 259 21.78 0.61 -2.14
C LEU A 259 21.14 0.19 -0.82
N LEU A 260 20.49 1.10 -0.09
CA LEU A 260 19.71 0.75 1.10
C LEU A 260 18.33 0.21 0.73
N LEU A 261 17.72 0.72 -0.34
CA LEU A 261 16.40 0.31 -0.78
C LEU A 261 16.42 -1.12 -1.37
N ALA A 262 17.40 -1.41 -2.24
CA ALA A 262 17.49 -2.63 -3.05
C ALA A 262 17.52 -3.94 -2.27
N PRO A 263 18.52 -4.20 -1.39
CA PRO A 263 18.61 -5.45 -0.66
C PRO A 263 17.57 -5.55 0.46
N ALA A 264 17.18 -4.43 1.08
CA ALA A 264 16.24 -4.45 2.19
C ALA A 264 14.77 -4.61 1.75
N GLY A 265 14.46 -4.37 0.46
CA GLY A 265 13.07 -4.28 0.00
C GLY A 265 12.24 -3.24 0.78
N ALA A 266 12.92 -2.28 1.41
CA ALA A 266 12.32 -1.38 2.37
C ALA A 266 11.39 -0.37 1.68
N ARG A 267 10.39 0.13 2.41
CA ARG A 267 9.60 1.25 1.90
C ARG A 267 10.49 2.50 1.87
N PRO A 268 10.42 3.33 0.82
CA PRO A 268 11.22 4.55 0.72
C PRO A 268 11.18 5.45 1.96
N GLN A 269 9.98 5.60 2.55
CA GLN A 269 9.79 6.43 3.73
C GLN A 269 10.51 5.89 4.96
N ALA A 270 10.73 4.57 5.04
CA ALA A 270 11.52 3.97 6.12
C ALA A 270 13.00 4.34 5.98
N ILE A 271 13.54 4.28 4.76
CA ILE A 271 14.93 4.71 4.48
C ILE A 271 15.12 6.20 4.75
N LEU A 272 14.15 7.05 4.37
CA LEU A 272 14.22 8.49 4.65
C LEU A 272 14.14 8.85 6.15
N ARG A 273 13.62 7.95 6.98
CA ARG A 273 13.54 8.11 8.43
C ARG A 273 14.65 7.39 9.19
N LEU A 274 15.54 6.69 8.47
CA LEU A 274 16.65 5.95 9.05
C LEU A 274 17.64 6.91 9.68
N ARG A 275 18.01 6.67 10.94
CA ARG A 275 19.03 7.44 11.66
C ARG A 275 20.27 6.60 11.90
N PHE A 276 21.39 7.26 12.16
CA PHE A 276 22.65 6.57 12.47
C PHE A 276 22.53 5.56 13.62
N ARG A 277 21.73 5.87 14.65
CA ARG A 277 21.48 4.96 15.79
C ARG A 277 20.74 3.67 15.41
N ASP A 278 20.06 3.67 14.27
CA ASP A 278 19.31 2.51 13.77
C ASP A 278 20.22 1.56 12.97
N MET A 279 21.48 1.95 12.71
CA MET A 279 22.48 1.14 12.01
C MET A 279 23.44 0.49 13.02
N ARG A 280 23.51 -0.84 13.01
CA ARG A 280 24.51 -1.59 13.75
C ARG A 280 25.47 -2.27 12.77
N VAL A 281 26.74 -1.93 12.86
CA VAL A 281 27.78 -2.63 12.10
C VAL A 281 28.22 -3.84 12.92
N VAL A 282 28.17 -5.02 12.30
CA VAL A 282 28.64 -6.26 12.88
C VAL A 282 29.63 -6.87 11.91
N LEU A 283 30.74 -7.41 12.42
CA LEU A 283 31.66 -8.18 11.59
C LEU A 283 30.95 -9.41 11.04
N ALA A 284 30.97 -9.56 9.72
CA ALA A 284 30.48 -10.77 9.07
C ALA A 284 31.23 -11.98 9.64
N ARG A 285 30.49 -13.04 9.99
CA ARG A 285 31.10 -14.31 10.37
C ARG A 285 31.76 -14.91 9.13
N ASP A 286 32.89 -15.59 9.34
CA ASP A 286 33.48 -16.39 8.28
C ASP A 286 32.43 -17.44 7.86
N PRO A 287 32.04 -17.52 6.56
CA PRO A 287 31.08 -18.53 6.09
C PRO A 287 31.53 -19.97 6.40
N GLU A 288 32.82 -20.20 6.64
CA GLU A 288 33.38 -21.51 7.00
C GLU A 288 33.58 -21.69 8.52
N GLY A 289 33.08 -20.78 9.35
CA GLY A 289 33.07 -20.93 10.82
C GLY A 289 34.35 -20.53 11.56
N GLY A 290 35.29 -19.85 10.89
CA GLY A 290 36.51 -19.30 11.50
C GLY A 290 36.32 -17.95 12.22
N PRO A 291 37.34 -17.48 12.97
CA PRO A 291 37.33 -16.15 13.59
C PRO A 291 37.12 -15.04 12.55
N HIS A 292 36.50 -13.94 12.96
CA HIS A 292 36.17 -12.82 12.07
C HIS A 292 37.42 -12.29 11.36
N LYS A 293 37.52 -12.51 10.04
CA LYS A 293 38.63 -12.01 9.22
C LYS A 293 38.39 -10.53 8.89
N LEU A 294 39.09 -9.65 9.59
CA LEU A 294 39.29 -8.28 9.12
C LEU A 294 40.18 -8.34 7.88
N ARG A 295 39.63 -8.09 6.70
CA ARG A 295 40.46 -7.81 5.51
C ARG A 295 41.04 -6.42 5.69
N VAL A 296 42.32 -6.37 6.07
CA VAL A 296 43.18 -5.18 5.97
C VAL A 296 43.68 -5.05 4.54
#